data_AF-A0A2A6BGE5-F1
#
_entry.id   AF-A0A2A6BGE5-F1
#
_cell.length_a   1.000
_cell.length_b   1.000
_cell.length_c   1.000
_cell.angle_alpha   90.00
_cell.angle_beta   90.00
_cell.angle_gamma   90.00
#
_symmetry.space_group_name_H-M   'P 1'
#
loop_
_entity.id
_entity.type
_entity.pdbx_description
1 polymer ?
#
loop_
_entity_poly.entity_id
_entity_poly.type
_entity_poly.pdbx_seq_one_letter_code
_entity_poly.pdbx_strand_id
1 'polypeptide(L)'
;MLGKLNAVSEQLAGKTIVIEAKANETVEDLKGKIEERDGISSDSLKLDFQGMGLTDKRMTLSCCGIGHDQTVHVSLRLSGC
;
A
#
# COMPACT_ATOMS: atom_id res chain seq x y z
N MET A 1 19.54 17.39 3.78
CA MET A 1 18.94 16.70 4.93
C MET A 1 18.07 15.57 4.37
N LEU A 2 18.41 14.32 4.67
CA LEU A 2 17.65 13.15 4.21
C LEU A 2 16.30 13.13 4.94
N GLY A 3 15.25 13.63 4.29
CA GLY A 3 13.87 13.48 4.75
C GLY A 3 13.45 12.02 4.60
N LYS A 4 13.88 11.19 5.56
CA LYS A 4 13.28 9.89 5.80
C LYS A 4 12.16 10.09 6.81
N LEU A 5 10.95 9.77 6.40
CA LEU A 5 9.91 9.14 7.21
C LEU A 5 8.66 9.10 6.32
N ASN A 6 8.03 7.94 6.21
CA ASN A 6 6.66 7.71 5.72
C ASN A 6 6.28 6.33 6.22
N ALA A 7 5.61 6.28 7.37
CA ALA A 7 5.04 5.05 7.89
C ALA A 7 3.69 4.81 7.19
N VAL A 8 3.63 3.82 6.29
CA VAL A 8 2.34 3.31 5.81
C VAL A 8 1.92 2.17 6.73
N SER A 9 0.79 2.33 7.41
CA SER A 9 0.22 1.28 8.27
C SER A 9 -0.78 0.44 7.45
N GLU A 10 -0.61 -0.87 7.39
CA GLU A 10 -1.47 -1.77 6.61
C GLU A 10 -2.13 -2.84 7.47
N GLN A 11 -3.43 -3.11 7.29
CA GLN A 11 -4.17 -4.12 8.07
C GLN A 11 -4.40 -5.40 7.26
N LEU A 12 -3.44 -6.33 7.27
CA LEU A 12 -3.63 -7.69 6.73
C LEU A 12 -4.14 -8.60 7.86
N ALA A 13 -5.37 -9.10 7.75
CA ALA A 13 -5.96 -10.01 8.75
C ALA A 13 -5.91 -9.48 10.21
N GLY A 14 -5.97 -8.16 10.40
CA GLY A 14 -5.92 -7.50 11.71
C GLY A 14 -4.51 -7.14 12.22
N LYS A 15 -3.45 -7.37 11.43
CA LYS A 15 -2.07 -6.98 11.76
C LYS A 15 -1.74 -5.65 11.09
N THR A 16 -1.27 -4.66 11.86
CA THR A 16 -0.70 -3.42 11.34
C THR A 16 0.79 -3.59 11.04
N ILE A 17 1.22 -3.34 9.80
CA ILE A 17 2.64 -3.32 9.42
C ILE A 17 3.06 -1.93 8.95
N VAL A 18 4.31 -1.52 9.22
CA VAL A 18 4.87 -0.24 8.80
C VAL A 18 5.77 -0.42 7.58
N ILE A 19 5.41 0.11 6.42
CA ILE A 19 6.24 0.10 5.20
C ILE A 19 6.76 1.51 4.88
N GLU A 20 8.06 1.60 4.58
CA GLU A 20 8.69 2.83 4.09
C GLU A 20 8.45 3.02 2.59
N ALA A 21 7.73 4.09 2.25
CA ALA A 21 7.45 4.46 0.86
C ALA A 21 7.78 5.93 0.58
N LYS A 22 7.97 6.28 -0.68
CA LYS A 22 8.18 7.66 -1.14
C LYS A 22 6.91 8.16 -1.82
N ALA A 23 6.64 9.46 -1.71
CA ALA A 23 5.44 10.06 -2.30
C ALA A 23 5.37 9.89 -3.84
N ASN A 24 6.51 9.72 -4.52
CA ASN A 24 6.61 9.50 -5.96
C ASN A 24 6.60 8.02 -6.36
N GLU A 25 6.60 7.09 -5.40
CA GLU A 25 6.35 5.67 -5.70
C GLU A 25 4.89 5.48 -6.09
N THR A 26 4.63 4.41 -6.83
CA THR A 26 3.32 4.06 -7.36
C THR A 26 2.56 3.09 -6.44
N VAL A 27 1.27 2.92 -6.72
CA VAL A 27 0.46 1.86 -6.09
C VAL A 27 1.06 0.48 -6.34
N GLU A 28 1.67 0.23 -7.50
CA GLU A 28 2.38 -1.02 -7.80
C GLU A 28 3.62 -1.21 -6.93
N ASP A 29 4.44 -0.17 -6.76
CA ASP A 29 5.62 -0.22 -5.89
C ASP A 29 5.26 -0.57 -4.45
N LEU A 30 4.17 0.01 -3.92
CA LEU A 30 3.70 -0.29 -2.57
C LEU A 30 3.29 -1.76 -2.45
N LYS A 31 2.56 -2.31 -3.43
CA LYS A 31 2.20 -3.74 -3.47
C LYS A 31 3.43 -4.66 -3.57
N GLY A 32 4.44 -4.26 -4.33
CA GLY A 32 5.70 -5.00 -4.44
C GLY A 32 6.43 -5.10 -3.09
N LYS A 33 6.46 -4.01 -2.31
CA LYS A 33 7.05 -4.03 -0.96
C LYS A 33 6.31 -4.97 0.00
N ILE A 34 4.99 -5.06 -0.13
CA ILE A 34 4.16 -5.99 0.67
C ILE A 34 4.46 -7.44 0.26
N GLU A 35 4.57 -7.69 -1.04
CA GLU A 35 4.95 -9.01 -1.58
C GLU A 35 6.33 -9.45 -1.09
N GLU A 36 7.34 -8.56 -1.14
CA GLU A 36 8.68 -8.85 -0.63
C GLU A 36 8.69 -9.15 0.87
N ARG A 37 7.85 -8.45 1.64
CA ARG A 37 7.82 -8.55 3.09
C ARG A 37 7.04 -9.75 3.63
N ASP A 38 5.81 -9.94 3.17
CA ASP A 38 4.88 -10.93 3.71
C ASP A 38 4.65 -12.10 2.72
N GLY A 39 5.25 -12.07 1.52
CA GLY A 39 5.17 -13.16 0.52
C GLY A 39 3.83 -13.23 -0.22
N ILE A 40 3.00 -12.20 -0.11
CA ILE A 40 1.66 -12.16 -0.70
C ILE A 40 1.74 -11.55 -2.10
N SER A 41 1.29 -12.30 -3.11
CA SER A 41 1.28 -11.82 -4.49
C SER A 41 0.54 -10.48 -4.62
N SER A 42 1.21 -9.51 -5.21
CA SER A 42 0.76 -8.15 -5.46
C SER A 42 -0.56 -8.06 -6.23
N ASP A 43 -0.82 -8.99 -7.15
CA ASP A 43 -2.10 -9.06 -7.88
C ASP A 43 -3.27 -9.52 -7.00
N SER A 44 -2.98 -10.23 -5.90
CA SER A 44 -3.97 -10.63 -4.90
C SER A 44 -4.28 -9.51 -3.90
N LEU A 45 -3.51 -8.41 -3.89
CA LEU A 45 -3.71 -7.29 -2.96
C LEU A 45 -4.69 -6.26 -3.54
N LYS A 46 -5.63 -5.81 -2.71
CA LYS A 46 -6.46 -4.62 -2.92
C LYS A 46 -6.11 -3.59 -1.85
N LEU A 47 -5.65 -2.43 -2.31
CA LEU A 47 -5.36 -1.28 -1.48
C LEU A 47 -6.56 -0.33 -1.49
N ASP A 48 -6.88 0.23 -0.33
CA ASP A 48 -7.92 1.25 -0.13
C ASP A 48 -7.40 2.37 0.77
N PHE A 49 -7.68 3.60 0.39
CA PHE A 49 -7.35 4.78 1.19
C PHE A 49 -8.56 5.70 1.28
N GLN A 50 -9.04 5.98 2.49
CA GLN A 50 -10.21 6.82 2.74
C GLN A 50 -11.48 6.36 1.99
N GLY A 51 -11.66 5.05 1.78
CA GLY A 51 -12.77 4.49 1.00
C GLY A 51 -12.59 4.59 -0.52
N MET A 52 -11.44 5.08 -0.98
CA MET A 52 -11.04 5.06 -2.38
C MET A 52 -10.15 3.83 -2.63
N GLY A 53 -10.70 2.87 -3.39
CA GLY A 53 -9.92 1.74 -3.88
C GLY A 53 -8.84 2.20 -4.85
N LEU A 54 -7.58 1.87 -4.58
CA LEU A 54 -6.45 2.21 -5.41
C LEU A 54 -6.28 1.15 -6.52
N THR A 55 -7.03 1.31 -7.61
CA THR A 55 -7.06 0.35 -8.73
C THR A 55 -6.05 0.67 -9.82
N ASP A 56 -5.67 1.93 -9.98
CA ASP A 56 -4.67 2.34 -10.97
C ASP A 56 -3.26 2.08 -10.42
N LYS A 57 -2.60 1.06 -10.98
CA LYS A 57 -1.24 0.64 -10.62
C LYS A 57 -0.20 1.76 -10.84
N ARG A 58 -0.43 2.69 -11.76
CA ARG A 58 0.50 3.77 -12.12
C ARG A 58 0.33 5.05 -11.29
N MET A 59 -0.77 5.17 -10.56
CA MET A 59 -1.01 6.35 -9.73
C MET A 59 0.03 6.44 -8.61
N THR A 60 0.64 7.61 -8.44
CA THR A 60 1.62 7.82 -7.35
C THR A 60 0.91 7.98 -6.01
N LEU A 61 1.61 7.66 -4.92
CA LEU A 61 1.07 7.83 -3.57
C LEU A 61 0.65 9.27 -3.30
N SER A 62 1.41 10.25 -3.77
CA SER A 62 1.05 11.67 -3.68
C SER A 62 -0.27 12.00 -4.38
N CYS A 63 -0.52 11.42 -5.55
CA CYS A 63 -1.76 11.64 -6.31
C CYS A 63 -2.97 10.97 -5.61
N CYS A 64 -2.73 9.89 -4.86
CA CYS A 64 -3.74 9.27 -3.99
C CYS A 64 -4.03 10.09 -2.72
N GLY A 65 -3.28 11.18 -2.46
CA GLY A 65 -3.35 11.91 -1.20
C GLY A 65 -2.68 11.18 -0.03
N ILE A 66 -1.87 10.16 -0.31
CA ILE A 66 -1.14 9.39 0.70
C ILE A 66 0.16 10.12 1.00
N GLY A 67 0.20 10.70 2.20
CA GLY A 67 1.33 11.45 2.72
C GLY A 67 2.07 10.73 3.84
N HIS A 68 2.75 11.53 4.66
CA HIS A 68 3.48 11.06 5.82
C HIS A 68 2.54 10.50 6.90
N ASP A 69 2.92 9.34 7.46
CA ASP A 69 2.24 8.69 8.59
C ASP A 69 0.74 8.42 8.32
N GLN A 70 0.46 7.88 7.14
CA GLN A 70 -0.90 7.56 6.70
C GLN A 70 -1.14 6.05 6.69
N THR A 71 -2.38 5.64 6.92
CA THR A 71 -2.78 4.23 6.93
C THR A 71 -3.47 3.87 5.62
N VAL A 72 -3.02 2.80 4.97
CA VAL A 72 -3.65 2.24 3.76
C VAL A 72 -4.24 0.89 4.14
N HIS A 73 -5.52 0.68 3.87
CA HIS A 73 -6.16 -0.60 4.18
C HIS A 73 -5.85 -1.61 3.07
N VAL A 74 -5.45 -2.83 3.46
CA VAL A 74 -5.04 -3.88 2.53
C VAL A 74 -5.92 -5.10 2.72
N SER A 75 -6.51 -5.57 1.63
CA SER A 75 -7.39 -6.75 1.62
C SER A 75 -6.97 -7.71 0.50
N LEU A 76 -7.25 -9.00 0.69
CA LEU A 76 -7.04 -9.99 -0.36
C LEU A 76 -8.22 -10.00 -1.33
N ARG A 77 -7.92 -10.08 -2.62
CA ARG A 77 -8.89 -10.48 -3.63
C ARG A 77 -9.14 -11.98 -3.46
N LEU A 78 -10.36 -12.34 -3.13
CA LEU A 78 -10.80 -13.73 -3.21
C LEU A 78 -11.08 -14.04 -4.68
N SER A 79 -10.21 -14.81 -5.33
CA SER A 79 -10.60 -15.51 -6.55
C SER A 79 -11.56 -16.61 -6.16
N GLY A 80 -12.84 -16.46 -6.53
CA GLY A 80 -13.83 -17.54 -6.44
C GLY A 80 -13.39 -18.71 -7.31
N CYS A 81 -13.44 -19.91 -6.74
CA CYS A 81 -13.23 -21.17 -7.46
C CYS A 81 -14.32 -21.41 -8.51
#